data_AF-A0A2V8NYN9-F1
#
_entry.id   AF-A0A2V8NYN9-F1
#
_cell.length_a   1.000
_cell.length_b   1.000
_cell.length_c   1.000
_cell.angle_alpha   90.00
_cell.angle_beta   90.00
_cell.angle_gamma   90.00
#
_symmetry.space_group_name_H-M   'P 1'
#
loop_
_entity.id
_entity.type
_entity.pdbx_description
1 polymer ?
#
loop_
_entity_poly.entity_id
_entity_poly.type
_entity_poly.pdbx_seq_one_letter_code
_entity_poly.pdbx_strand_id
1 'polypeptide(L)'
;MKKPFQFNPWIALLLSMFLPPLCGFAQTNSAVLRGTISDPTGARVPAATVVLEEINQGGGREATADSEGTSVFTNLNPMEARPGWFQKRN
;
A
#
# COMPACT_ATOMS: atom_id res chain seq x y z
N MET A 1 -55.92 16.31 -12.68
CA MET A 1 -54.92 17.35 -13.00
C MET A 1 -53.63 17.05 -12.24
N LYS A 2 -52.51 16.77 -12.92
CA LYS A 2 -51.21 16.51 -12.29
C LYS A 2 -50.55 17.87 -11.99
N LYS A 3 -50.23 18.16 -10.73
CA LYS A 3 -49.51 19.41 -10.38
C LYS A 3 -48.14 19.39 -11.07
N PRO A 4 -47.69 20.50 -11.69
CA PRO A 4 -46.37 20.55 -12.29
C PRO A 4 -45.32 20.42 -11.20
N PHE A 5 -44.30 19.61 -11.46
CA PHE A 5 -43.16 19.46 -10.57
C PHE A 5 -42.43 20.80 -10.48
N GLN A 6 -42.42 21.41 -9.30
CA GLN A 6 -41.70 22.67 -9.07
C GLN A 6 -40.33 22.37 -8.48
N PHE A 7 -39.27 22.78 -9.18
CA PHE A 7 -37.89 22.61 -8.75
C PHE A 7 -37.54 23.64 -7.67
N ASN A 8 -37.28 23.18 -6.45
CA ASN A 8 -36.86 24.05 -5.35
C ASN A 8 -35.31 24.07 -5.27
N PRO A 9 -34.66 25.18 -5.66
CA PRO A 9 -33.20 25.26 -5.74
C PRO A 9 -32.53 25.13 -4.36
N TRP A 10 -33.23 25.46 -3.28
CA TRP A 10 -32.73 25.32 -1.91
C TRP A 10 -32.54 23.85 -1.51
N ILE A 11 -33.40 22.97 -2.00
CA ILE A 11 -33.25 21.53 -1.77
C ILE A 11 -32.00 21.02 -2.48
N ALA A 12 -31.74 21.47 -3.71
CA ALA A 12 -30.54 21.10 -4.44
C ALA A 12 -29.25 21.60 -3.76
N LEU A 13 -29.26 22.83 -3.23
CA LEU A 13 -28.12 23.41 -2.50
C LEU A 13 -27.84 22.66 -1.19
N LEU A 14 -28.88 22.35 -0.41
CA LEU A 14 -28.75 21.56 0.81
C LEU A 14 -28.21 20.16 0.49
N LEU A 15 -28.76 19.50 -0.54
CA LEU A 15 -28.30 18.17 -0.96
C LEU A 15 -26.81 18.20 -1.36
N SER A 16 -26.39 19.21 -2.13
CA SER A 16 -24.99 19.40 -2.53
C SER A 16 -24.02 19.54 -1.35
N MET A 17 -24.48 20.04 -0.19
CA MET A 17 -23.63 20.22 0.99
C MET A 17 -23.42 18.91 1.77
N PHE A 18 -24.35 17.94 1.66
CA PHE A 18 -24.30 16.66 2.38
C PHE A 18 -23.76 15.49 1.56
N LEU A 19 -23.57 15.64 0.24
CA LEU A 19 -22.96 14.63 -0.63
C LEU A 19 -21.42 14.43 -0.48
N PRO A 20 -20.60 15.45 -0.17
CA PRO A 20 -19.13 15.31 -0.13
C PRO A 20 -18.57 14.24 0.82
N PRO A 21 -19.11 14.00 2.05
CA PRO A 21 -18.53 13.03 2.98
C PRO A 21 -18.65 11.57 2.51
N LEU A 22 -19.45 11.28 1.47
CA LEU A 22 -19.53 9.94 0.87
C LEU A 22 -18.33 9.60 -0.03
N CYS A 23 -17.52 10.59 -0.41
CA CYS A 23 -16.36 10.41 -1.29
C CYS A 23 -15.01 10.53 -0.55
N GLY A 24 -15.01 10.74 0.76
CA GLY A 24 -13.78 10.82 1.57
C GLY A 24 -13.35 9.43 2.05
N PHE A 25 -12.03 9.17 2.08
CA PHE A 25 -11.38 7.95 2.61
C PHE A 25 -11.05 6.78 1.64
N ALA A 26 -10.67 7.06 0.40
CA ALA A 26 -10.00 6.05 -0.46
C ALA A 26 -8.46 6.16 -0.46
N GLN A 27 -7.88 7.13 0.24
CA GLN A 27 -6.42 7.33 0.25
C GLN A 27 -5.76 6.27 1.14
N THR A 28 -5.20 5.23 0.53
CA THR A 28 -4.32 4.29 1.21
C THR A 28 -2.87 4.74 1.05
N ASN A 29 -2.14 4.82 2.16
CA ASN A 29 -0.69 4.97 2.11
C ASN A 29 -0.10 3.56 2.10
N SER A 30 0.49 3.15 0.98
CA SER A 30 1.07 1.81 0.84
C SER A 30 2.43 1.87 0.16
N ALA A 31 3.31 0.96 0.53
CA ALA A 31 4.64 0.84 -0.04
C ALA A 31 4.80 -0.44 -0.87
N VAL A 32 5.73 -0.39 -1.82
CA VAL A 32 6.23 -1.53 -2.58
C VAL A 32 7.71 -1.71 -2.28
N LEU A 33 8.09 -2.91 -1.82
CA LEU A 33 9.48 -3.29 -1.58
C LEU A 33 9.91 -4.29 -2.66
N ARG A 34 10.91 -3.93 -3.45
CA ARG A 34 11.51 -4.79 -4.47
C ARG A 34 12.99 -4.98 -4.17
N GLY A 35 13.45 -6.22 -4.22
CA GLY A 35 14.85 -6.58 -4.00
C GLY A 35 15.32 -7.67 -4.96
N THR A 36 16.63 -7.77 -5.13
CA THR A 36 17.29 -8.88 -5.84
C THR A 36 18.13 -9.67 -4.84
N ILE A 37 18.01 -10.99 -4.87
CA ILE A 37 18.75 -11.89 -4.00
C ILE A 37 19.92 -12.46 -4.78
N SER A 38 21.13 -12.23 -4.26
CA SER A 38 22.39 -12.72 -4.83
C SER A 38 23.26 -13.36 -3.76
N ASP A 39 24.08 -14.33 -4.17
CA ASP A 39 25.08 -14.96 -3.31
C ASP A 39 26.39 -14.14 -3.23
N PRO A 40 27.37 -14.53 -2.39
CA PRO A 40 28.65 -13.81 -2.28
C PRO A 40 29.50 -13.78 -3.56
N THR A 41 29.21 -14.64 -4.54
CA THR A 41 29.88 -14.64 -5.85
C THR A 41 29.24 -13.65 -6.83
N GLY A 42 28.07 -13.10 -6.47
CA GLY A 42 27.27 -12.21 -7.31
C GLY A 42 26.25 -12.94 -8.18
N ALA A 43 26.10 -14.26 -8.04
CA ALA A 43 25.10 -15.03 -8.78
C ALA A 43 23.69 -14.78 -8.21
N ARG A 44 22.69 -14.70 -9.08
CA ARG A 44 21.27 -14.55 -8.68
C ARG A 44 20.75 -15.86 -8.10
N VAL A 45 19.98 -15.76 -7.02
CA VAL A 45 19.41 -16.92 -6.34
C VAL A 45 17.90 -17.01 -6.62
N PRO A 46 17.48 -17.81 -7.62
CA PRO A 46 16.06 -18.03 -7.87
C PRO A 46 15.44 -18.93 -6.79
N ALA A 47 14.11 -18.88 -6.66
CA ALA A 47 13.34 -19.68 -5.71
C ALA A 47 13.71 -19.47 -4.22
N ALA A 48 14.47 -18.42 -3.89
CA ALA A 48 14.74 -18.05 -2.51
C ALA A 48 13.46 -17.55 -1.82
N THR A 49 13.13 -18.12 -0.66
CA THR A 49 12.04 -17.63 0.19
C THR A 49 12.52 -16.45 1.01
N VAL A 50 11.86 -15.30 0.87
CA VAL A 50 12.11 -14.10 1.66
C VAL A 50 10.94 -13.90 2.62
N VAL A 51 11.24 -13.82 3.91
CA VAL A 51 10.27 -13.51 4.96
C VAL A 51 10.45 -12.05 5.37
N LEU A 52 9.41 -11.25 5.17
CA LEU A 52 9.31 -9.89 5.68
C LEU A 52 8.58 -9.93 7.02
N GLU A 53 9.29 -9.64 8.10
CA GLU A 53 8.74 -9.59 9.45
C GLU A 53 8.40 -8.15 9.84
N GLU A 54 7.16 -7.92 10.26
CA GLU A 54 6.73 -6.61 10.74
C GLU A 54 6.99 -6.46 12.25
N ILE A 55 7.89 -5.54 12.60
CA ILE A 55 8.40 -5.34 13.97
C ILE A 55 7.28 -5.08 15.00
N ASN A 56 6.20 -4.40 14.59
CA ASN A 56 5.16 -3.93 15.51
C ASN A 56 3.84 -4.72 15.44
N GLN A 57 3.57 -5.46 14.35
CA GLN A 57 2.26 -6.09 14.13
C GLN A 57 2.28 -7.62 14.21
N GLY A 58 3.44 -8.25 14.43
CA GLY A 58 3.55 -9.70 14.59
C GLY A 58 3.14 -10.52 13.36
N GLY A 59 2.88 -9.85 12.23
CA GLY A 59 2.57 -10.45 10.94
C GLY A 59 3.82 -10.57 10.10
N GLY A 60 4.07 -11.78 9.58
CA GLY A 60 5.07 -12.04 8.56
C GLY A 60 4.44 -12.14 7.17
N ARG A 61 5.09 -11.61 6.15
CA ARG A 61 4.75 -11.85 4.73
C ARG A 61 5.87 -12.61 4.07
N GLU A 62 5.53 -13.58 3.23
CA GLU A 62 6.52 -14.35 2.48
C GLU A 62 6.42 -14.03 0.99
N ALA A 63 7.57 -13.96 0.32
CA ALA A 63 7.67 -13.86 -1.13
C ALA A 63 8.79 -14.75 -1.64
N THR A 64 8.56 -15.47 -2.73
CA THR A 64 9.56 -16.32 -3.38
C THR A 64 10.20 -15.57 -4.53
N ALA A 65 11.52 -15.66 -4.65
CA ALA A 65 12.28 -15.05 -5.72
C ALA A 65 12.00 -15.70 -7.08
N ASP A 66 11.87 -14.87 -8.12
CA ASP A 66 11.69 -15.35 -9.50
C ASP A 66 13.00 -15.88 -10.12
N SER A 67 12.98 -16.21 -11.42
CA SER A 67 14.15 -16.69 -12.17
C SER A 67 15.30 -15.69 -12.25
N GLU A 68 15.03 -14.39 -12.01
CA GLU A 68 16.03 -13.35 -11.94
C GLU A 68 16.47 -13.08 -10.48
N GLY A 69 16.05 -13.90 -9.52
CA GLY A 69 16.29 -13.67 -8.09
C GLY A 69 15.56 -12.44 -7.56
N THR A 70 14.55 -11.93 -8.26
CA THR A 70 13.78 -10.76 -7.82
C THR A 70 12.66 -11.19 -6.88
N SER A 71 12.52 -10.47 -5.77
CA SER A 71 11.39 -10.61 -4.84
C SER A 71 10.66 -9.27 -4.69
N VAL A 72 9.33 -9.32 -4.64
CA VAL A 72 8.46 -8.13 -4.59
C VAL A 72 7.39 -8.30 -3.51
N PHE A 73 7.33 -7.33 -2.61
CA PHE A 73 6.25 -7.17 -1.64
C PHE A 73 5.44 -5.93 -2.00
N THR A 74 4.13 -6.07 -2.15
CA THR A 74 3.22 -4.97 -2.47
C THR A 74 2.27 -4.69 -1.32
N ASN A 75 1.63 -3.52 -1.37
CA ASN A 75 0.61 -3.13 -0.40
C ASN A 75 1.08 -3.27 1.05
N LEU A 76 2.31 -2.82 1.31
CA LEU A 76 2.89 -2.78 2.66
C LEU A 76 2.33 -1.56 3.38
N ASN A 77 1.83 -1.76 4.59
CA ASN A 77 1.47 -0.64 5.44
C ASN A 77 2.75 0.14 5.79
N PRO A 78 2.68 1.47 5.97
CA PRO A 78 3.80 2.24 6.47
C PRO A 78 4.19 1.71 7.85
N MET A 79 5.41 1.20 7.95
CA MET A 79 5.98 0.73 9.21
C MET A 79 7.03 1.72 9.70
N GLU A 80 7.22 1.76 11.01
CA GLU A 80 8.32 2.52 11.59
C GLU A 80 9.65 1.87 11.24
N ALA A 81 10.53 2.66 10.63
CA ALA A 81 11.91 2.27 10.40
C ALA A 81 12.61 2.13 11.76
N ARG A 82 13.15 0.94 12.07
CA ARG A 82 14.01 0.81 13.26
C ARG A 82 15.20 1.80 13.14
N PRO A 83 15.62 2.52 14.17
CA PRO A 83 16.85 3.30 14.04
C PRO A 83 18.05 2.36 13.82
N GLY A 84 18.81 2.52 12.72
CA GLY A 84 20.10 1.84 12.50
C GLY A 84 20.18 0.70 11.48
N TRP A 85 19.10 0.26 10.82
CA TRP A 85 19.18 -0.76 9.74
C TRP A 85 19.78 -0.22 8.43
N PHE A 86 19.83 1.11 8.26
CA PHE A 86 20.51 1.78 7.15
C PHE A 86 21.79 2.51 7.58
N GLN A 87 22.62 1.88 8.41
CA GLN A 87 23.99 2.37 8.52
C GLN A 87 24.81 1.84 7.35
N LYS A 88 25.19 2.75 6.44
CA LYS A 88 26.27 2.52 5.48
C LYS A 88 27.52 2.23 6.30
N ARG A 89 27.85 0.94 6.48
CA ARG A 89 29.13 0.56 7.09
C ARG A 89 30.23 1.04 6.15
N ASN A 90 31.03 1.99 6.63
CA ASN A 90 32.30 2.34 6.01
C ASN A 90 33.33 1.25 6.34
#